data_AF-A0A7X7AUS5-F1
#
_entry.id   AF-A0A7X7AUS5-F1
#
_cell.length_a   1.000
_cell.length_b   1.000
_cell.length_c   1.000
_cell.angle_alpha   90.00
_cell.angle_beta   90.00
_cell.angle_gamma   90.00
#
_symmetry.space_group_name_H-M   'P 1'
#
loop_
_entity.id
_entity.type
_entity.pdbx_description
1 polymer ?
#
loop_
_entity_poly.entity_id
_entity_poly.type
_entity_poly.pdbx_seq_one_letter_code
_entity_poly.pdbx_strand_id
1 'polypeptide(L)'
;MKIHYFQRYHAKENVATANTMLLLSRLYQYSSDKFFRFLKSEFFSDSFEPEIVFNLQEKSVDSIPDATITQESFKIVVETKMSDWFYSDQLMRHLNSFSDEKYKVMITLAPELMEEDKKNIFEQQLRKYNTTTKASPVIHINTTFEGIANAIQEVIDDRDYEMQEVLDDYLNYCYNDGLIAVSDSWKFMRMQLAGTTLDFNVSQDIYYDNADRGFRAHDYLSLYKNKSVRAVGKISARITAVDTDNGMQYEVEFGELTEERKQKIADAIIDGVQHGYDIKSSKHRYFFVEKFYETDFKKITPRAPMGTRVFDLTQVLETGNLPETQEIAELLKTKTWS
;
A
#
# COMPACT_ATOMS: atom_id res chain seq x y z
N MET A 1 4.09 -22.76 2.46
CA MET A 1 5.38 -22.06 2.61
C MET A 1 5.18 -20.65 2.06
N LYS A 2 5.20 -19.62 2.91
CA LYS A 2 5.05 -18.23 2.47
C LYS A 2 6.41 -17.71 2.07
N ILE A 3 6.53 -17.18 0.85
CA ILE A 3 7.77 -16.57 0.37
C ILE A 3 7.82 -15.15 0.94
N HIS A 4 8.88 -14.85 1.69
CA HIS A 4 9.20 -13.49 2.07
C HIS A 4 10.26 -12.96 1.11
N TYR A 5 9.92 -11.88 0.41
CA TYR A 5 10.77 -11.23 -0.58
C TYR A 5 11.68 -10.18 0.05
N PHE A 6 11.25 -9.55 1.15
CA PHE A 6 11.96 -8.41 1.76
C PHE A 6 12.69 -8.80 3.04
N GLN A 7 13.88 -8.21 3.23
CA GLN A 7 14.70 -8.42 4.42
C GLN A 7 14.06 -7.75 5.64
N ARG A 8 13.96 -8.47 6.76
CA ARG A 8 13.36 -7.99 8.02
C ARG A 8 14.33 -7.97 9.21
N TYR A 9 15.56 -8.45 9.00
CA TYR A 9 16.57 -8.48 10.05
C TYR A 9 17.34 -7.14 10.05
N HIS A 10 17.07 -6.34 11.09
CA HIS A 10 17.62 -5.01 11.42
C HIS A 10 16.95 -3.81 10.72
N ALA A 11 16.24 -2.99 11.50
CA ALA A 11 15.68 -1.70 11.09
C ALA A 11 16.77 -0.62 10.91
N LYS A 12 17.47 -0.66 9.79
CA LYS A 12 18.40 0.40 9.37
C LYS A 12 17.86 1.06 8.10
N GLU A 13 18.06 2.38 7.97
CA GLU A 13 17.72 3.16 6.77
C GLU A 13 18.13 2.46 5.47
N ASN A 14 19.33 1.87 5.43
CA ASN A 14 19.83 1.09 4.29
C ASN A 14 18.95 -0.11 3.91
N VAL A 15 18.32 -0.78 4.87
CA VAL A 15 17.41 -1.91 4.62
C VAL A 15 16.11 -1.39 4.01
N ALA A 16 15.59 -0.26 4.50
CA ALA A 16 14.42 0.39 3.92
C ALA A 16 14.68 0.81 2.46
N THR A 17 15.82 1.47 2.20
CA THR A 17 16.24 1.80 0.83
C THR A 17 16.35 0.55 -0.04
N ALA A 18 17.06 -0.49 0.42
CA ALA A 18 17.27 -1.71 -0.35
C ALA A 18 15.95 -2.44 -0.66
N ASN A 19 15.03 -2.54 0.30
CA ASN A 19 13.74 -3.18 0.11
C ASN A 19 12.85 -2.38 -0.85
N THR A 20 12.82 -1.05 -0.77
CA THR A 20 12.09 -0.24 -1.76
C THR A 20 12.70 -0.37 -3.16
N MET A 21 14.03 -0.39 -3.29
CA MET A 21 14.68 -0.62 -4.59
C MET A 21 14.39 -2.02 -5.13
N LEU A 22 14.32 -3.03 -4.25
CA LEU A 22 13.91 -4.38 -4.64
C LEU A 22 12.47 -4.40 -5.16
N LEU A 23 11.53 -3.71 -4.50
CA LEU A 23 10.15 -3.60 -4.98
C LEU A 23 10.07 -3.00 -6.39
N LEU A 24 10.77 -1.88 -6.62
CA LEU A 24 10.84 -1.23 -7.92
C LEU A 24 11.49 -2.15 -8.98
N SER A 25 12.56 -2.86 -8.61
CA SER A 25 13.20 -3.83 -9.48
C SER A 25 12.27 -5.00 -9.82
N ARG A 26 11.44 -5.47 -8.88
CA ARG A 26 10.45 -6.52 -9.12
C ARG A 26 9.36 -6.04 -10.06
N LEU A 27 8.87 -4.81 -9.90
CA LEU A 27 7.90 -4.21 -10.83
C LEU A 27 8.46 -4.14 -12.26
N TYR A 28 9.71 -3.68 -12.42
CA TYR A 28 10.36 -3.62 -13.73
C TYR A 28 10.53 -5.01 -14.38
N GLN A 29 10.98 -6.00 -13.61
CA GLN A 29 11.12 -7.38 -14.09
C GLN A 29 9.79 -8.02 -14.46
N TYR A 30 8.73 -7.71 -13.69
CA TYR A 30 7.39 -8.19 -13.95
C TYR A 30 6.79 -7.56 -15.21
N SER A 31 6.91 -6.24 -15.36
CA SER A 31 6.45 -5.50 -16.54
C SER A 31 7.16 -4.16 -16.66
N SER A 32 8.00 -4.01 -17.68
CA SER A 32 8.67 -2.74 -17.98
C SER A 32 7.68 -1.63 -18.32
N ASP A 33 6.59 -1.95 -19.02
CA ASP A 33 5.49 -1.01 -19.32
C ASP A 33 4.89 -0.44 -18.02
N LYS A 34 4.50 -1.30 -17.08
CA LYS A 34 3.92 -0.85 -15.80
C LYS A 34 4.91 -0.05 -14.97
N PHE A 35 6.18 -0.44 -14.97
CA PHE A 35 7.23 0.32 -14.32
C PHE A 35 7.38 1.73 -14.91
N PHE A 36 7.45 1.87 -16.23
CA PHE A 36 7.57 3.18 -16.87
C PHE A 36 6.29 4.02 -16.73
N ARG A 37 5.11 3.40 -16.74
CA ARG A 37 3.85 4.06 -16.38
C ARG A 37 3.85 4.60 -14.96
N PHE A 38 4.33 3.82 -13.99
CA PHE A 38 4.53 4.26 -12.61
C PHE A 38 5.50 5.44 -12.52
N LEU A 39 6.67 5.35 -13.17
CA LEU A 39 7.61 6.47 -13.18
C LEU A 39 6.98 7.73 -13.80
N LYS A 40 6.21 7.57 -14.88
CA LYS A 40 5.54 8.66 -15.59
C LYS A 40 4.42 9.30 -14.76
N SER A 41 3.65 8.53 -13.99
CA SER A 41 2.59 9.08 -13.14
C SER A 41 3.15 9.80 -11.92
N GLU A 42 4.18 9.22 -11.30
CA GLU A 42 4.66 9.71 -10.00
C GLU A 42 5.80 10.71 -10.07
N PHE A 43 6.76 10.50 -10.98
CA PHE A 43 8.07 11.14 -10.89
C PHE A 43 8.39 12.06 -12.06
N PHE A 44 7.72 11.87 -13.20
CA PHE A 44 7.97 12.64 -14.40
C PHE A 44 6.67 13.22 -14.98
N SER A 45 6.78 14.03 -16.03
CA SER A 45 5.62 14.59 -16.74
C SER A 45 5.27 13.76 -17.98
N ASP A 46 4.19 14.12 -18.67
CA ASP A 46 3.75 13.47 -19.91
C ASP A 46 4.84 13.37 -21.00
N SER A 47 5.82 14.26 -20.94
CA SER A 47 6.97 14.30 -21.87
C SER A 47 8.02 13.21 -21.60
N PHE A 48 7.88 12.38 -20.57
CA PHE A 48 8.80 11.31 -20.25
C PHE A 48 8.53 10.07 -21.11
N GLU A 49 9.49 9.74 -21.97
CA GLU A 49 9.46 8.58 -22.86
C GLU A 49 10.81 7.83 -22.79
N PRO A 50 11.09 7.14 -21.67
CA PRO A 50 12.37 6.45 -21.44
C PRO A 50 12.43 5.07 -22.13
N GLU A 51 11.44 4.72 -22.92
CA GLU A 51 11.39 3.44 -23.63
C GLU A 51 12.35 3.44 -24.83
N ILE A 52 12.69 2.24 -25.31
CA ILE A 52 13.51 2.11 -26.52
C ILE A 52 12.64 2.45 -27.73
N VAL A 53 13.07 3.44 -28.50
CA VAL A 53 12.40 3.89 -29.72
C VAL A 53 13.21 3.41 -30.94
N PHE A 54 12.49 2.87 -31.92
CA PHE A 54 13.04 2.43 -33.20
C PHE A 54 12.56 3.37 -34.30
N ASN A 55 13.45 4.13 -34.91
CA ASN A 55 13.12 5.00 -36.04
C ASN A 55 13.75 4.46 -37.33
N LEU A 56 13.04 4.64 -38.45
CA LEU A 56 13.54 4.33 -39.79
C LEU A 56 13.82 5.63 -40.54
N GLN A 57 14.94 5.66 -41.27
CA GLN A 57 15.31 6.78 -42.15
C GLN A 57 15.31 8.16 -41.44
N GLU A 58 15.79 8.21 -40.20
CA GLU A 58 15.88 9.45 -39.44
C GLU A 58 16.90 10.39 -40.09
N LYS A 59 16.48 11.59 -40.49
CA LYS A 59 17.38 12.56 -41.14
C LYS A 59 18.36 13.15 -40.13
N SER A 60 19.65 12.86 -40.30
CA SER A 60 20.72 13.58 -39.60
C SER A 60 21.31 14.69 -40.48
N VAL A 61 22.11 15.57 -39.89
CA VAL A 61 22.72 16.73 -40.57
C VAL A 61 23.62 16.30 -41.74
N ASP A 62 24.30 15.15 -41.60
CA ASP A 62 25.35 14.73 -42.54
C ASP A 62 25.01 13.43 -43.32
N SER A 63 23.98 12.68 -42.89
CA SER A 63 23.56 11.43 -43.54
C SER A 63 22.15 10.99 -43.10
N ILE A 64 21.58 9.98 -43.75
CA ILE A 64 20.33 9.36 -43.30
C ILE A 64 20.65 7.90 -42.97
N PRO A 65 20.82 7.54 -41.68
CA PRO A 65 20.89 6.14 -41.28
C PRO A 65 19.60 5.40 -41.67
N ASP A 66 19.73 4.13 -42.07
CA ASP A 66 18.58 3.30 -42.43
C ASP A 66 17.65 3.06 -41.24
N ALA A 67 18.21 2.93 -40.03
CA ALA A 67 17.48 2.84 -38.78
C ALA A 67 18.31 3.38 -37.60
N THR A 68 17.62 3.88 -36.57
CA THR A 68 18.20 4.24 -35.28
C THR A 68 17.42 3.53 -34.16
N ILE A 69 18.14 3.17 -33.09
CA ILE A 69 17.57 2.62 -31.86
C ILE A 69 18.06 3.54 -30.74
N THR A 70 17.14 4.25 -30.11
CA THR A 70 17.46 5.29 -29.12
C THR A 70 16.68 5.09 -27.83
N GLN A 71 17.24 5.54 -26.72
CA GLN A 71 16.57 5.59 -25.43
C GLN A 71 16.94 6.88 -24.73
N GLU A 72 15.97 7.59 -24.19
CA GLU A 72 16.23 8.83 -23.47
C GLU A 72 16.84 8.55 -22.11
N SER A 73 17.92 9.26 -21.76
CA SER A 73 18.64 9.05 -20.51
C SER A 73 17.88 9.67 -19.34
N PHE A 74 17.81 8.94 -18.23
CA PHE A 74 17.26 9.45 -16.98
C PHE A 74 18.06 8.95 -15.79
N LYS A 75 17.99 9.70 -14.69
CA LYS A 75 18.57 9.31 -13.41
C LYS A 75 17.65 9.68 -12.26
N ILE A 76 17.49 8.74 -11.34
CA ILE A 76 16.76 8.93 -10.09
C ILE A 76 17.76 8.78 -8.94
N VAL A 77 17.86 9.80 -8.10
CA VAL A 77 18.66 9.78 -6.87
C VAL A 77 17.69 9.70 -5.71
N VAL A 78 17.80 8.67 -4.89
CA VAL A 78 16.90 8.43 -3.76
C VAL A 78 17.66 8.68 -2.45
N GLU A 79 17.12 9.55 -1.61
CA GLU A 79 17.54 9.70 -0.21
C GLU A 79 16.41 9.15 0.67
N THR A 80 16.74 8.20 1.54
CA THR A 80 15.78 7.59 2.46
C THR A 80 16.04 8.12 3.87
N LYS A 81 14.98 8.31 4.66
CA LYS A 81 15.06 8.57 6.10
C LYS A 81 14.03 7.71 6.82
N MET A 82 14.29 7.44 8.10
CA MET A 82 13.32 6.77 8.99
C MET A 82 12.33 7.76 9.64
N SER A 83 12.44 9.05 9.31
CA SER A 83 11.53 10.12 9.72
C SER A 83 11.44 11.18 8.61
N ASP A 84 10.60 12.19 8.81
CA ASP A 84 10.45 13.35 7.91
C ASP A 84 11.70 14.26 7.81
N TRP A 85 12.78 13.93 8.52
CA TRP A 85 13.91 14.83 8.71
C TRP A 85 14.97 14.69 7.62
N PHE A 86 14.91 15.59 6.63
CA PHE A 86 15.93 15.71 5.59
C PHE A 86 16.72 17.02 5.74
N TYR A 87 18.05 16.94 5.79
CA TYR A 87 18.90 18.14 5.81
C TYR A 87 19.06 18.73 4.42
N SER A 88 18.62 19.97 4.20
CA SER A 88 18.70 20.64 2.88
C SER A 88 20.12 20.67 2.32
N ASP A 89 21.14 20.91 3.16
CA ASP A 89 22.55 20.87 2.74
C ASP A 89 22.97 19.50 2.20
N GLN A 90 22.44 18.42 2.77
CA GLN A 90 22.69 17.07 2.29
C GLN A 90 22.04 16.86 0.92
N LEU A 91 20.77 17.24 0.77
CA LEU A 91 20.05 17.15 -0.49
C LEU A 91 20.73 17.97 -1.60
N MET A 92 21.18 19.18 -1.28
CA MET A 92 21.94 20.02 -2.22
C MET A 92 23.26 19.37 -2.65
N ARG A 93 23.97 18.66 -1.76
CA ARG A 93 25.16 17.89 -2.13
C ARG A 93 24.83 16.72 -3.07
N HIS A 94 23.68 16.07 -2.90
CA HIS A 94 23.25 14.98 -3.76
C HIS A 94 22.98 15.41 -5.21
N LEU A 95 22.72 16.70 -5.47
CA LEU A 95 22.58 17.24 -6.82
C LEU A 95 23.85 17.05 -7.68
N ASN A 96 25.02 16.95 -7.05
CA ASN A 96 26.28 16.65 -7.74
C ASN A 96 26.35 15.21 -8.29
N SER A 97 25.37 14.36 -7.96
CA SER A 97 25.30 13.01 -8.50
C SER A 97 24.73 12.99 -9.93
N PHE A 98 24.09 14.06 -10.39
CA PHE A 98 23.57 14.15 -11.75
C PHE A 98 24.65 14.63 -12.73
N SER A 99 24.56 14.16 -13.97
CA SER A 99 25.42 14.53 -15.10
C SER A 99 24.58 15.22 -16.18
N ASP A 100 24.64 14.76 -17.43
CA ASP A 100 23.94 15.30 -18.59
C ASP A 100 22.67 14.51 -18.96
N GLU A 101 22.12 13.72 -18.03
CA GLU A 101 20.90 12.95 -18.28
C GLU A 101 19.73 13.87 -18.67
N LYS A 102 18.90 13.44 -19.62
CA LYS A 102 17.76 14.26 -20.09
C LYS A 102 16.75 14.49 -18.95
N TYR A 103 16.44 13.46 -18.18
CA TYR A 103 15.53 13.55 -17.04
C TYR A 103 16.24 13.26 -15.71
N LYS A 104 16.01 14.11 -14.71
CA LYS A 104 16.70 14.04 -13.41
C LYS A 104 15.69 14.21 -12.29
N VAL A 105 15.59 13.21 -11.42
CA VAL A 105 14.68 13.23 -10.27
C VAL A 105 15.43 12.93 -8.99
N MET A 106 15.22 13.75 -7.98
CA MET A 106 15.59 13.47 -6.60
C MET A 106 14.35 13.06 -5.82
N ILE A 107 14.37 11.88 -5.21
CA ILE A 107 13.31 11.37 -4.35
C ILE A 107 13.75 11.46 -2.90
N THR A 108 12.96 12.12 -2.06
CA THR A 108 13.07 12.00 -0.60
C THR A 108 11.98 11.05 -0.10
N LEU A 109 12.39 9.91 0.45
CA LEU A 109 11.54 8.80 0.86
C LEU A 109 11.58 8.60 2.38
N ALA A 110 10.44 8.69 3.04
CA ALA A 110 10.33 8.51 4.49
C ALA A 110 8.97 7.89 4.89
N PRO A 111 8.75 7.57 6.18
CA PRO A 111 7.43 7.12 6.64
C PRO A 111 6.36 8.20 6.52
N GLU A 112 6.77 9.46 6.62
CA GLU A 112 5.91 10.64 6.54
C GLU A 112 6.49 11.64 5.54
N LEU A 113 5.64 12.52 5.01
CA LEU A 113 6.10 13.61 4.15
C LEU A 113 6.96 14.57 4.95
N MET A 114 7.86 15.25 4.23
CA MET A 114 8.68 16.31 4.81
C MET A 114 7.78 17.44 5.31
N GLU A 115 8.11 17.98 6.48
CA GLU A 115 7.45 19.17 7.00
C GLU A 115 7.47 20.32 5.98
N GLU A 116 6.32 20.96 5.79
CA GLU A 116 6.04 21.83 4.64
C GLU A 116 7.00 23.01 4.55
N ASP A 117 7.38 23.64 5.69
CA ASP A 117 8.33 24.76 5.65
C ASP A 117 9.72 24.30 5.22
N LYS A 118 10.18 23.13 5.68
CA LYS A 118 11.49 22.56 5.27
C LYS A 118 11.49 22.18 3.80
N LYS A 119 10.42 21.58 3.32
CA LYS A 119 10.24 21.23 1.90
C LYS A 119 10.32 22.49 1.04
N ASN A 120 9.58 23.53 1.42
CA ASN A 120 9.57 24.81 0.71
C ASN A 120 10.96 25.48 0.71
N ILE A 121 11.70 25.43 1.81
CA ILE A 121 13.08 25.93 1.87
C ILE A 121 13.98 25.21 0.87
N PHE A 122 13.94 23.87 0.83
CA PHE A 122 14.75 23.09 -0.10
C PHE A 122 14.34 23.34 -1.56
N GLU A 123 13.05 23.36 -1.88
CA GLU A 123 12.57 23.61 -3.24
C GLU A 123 12.97 25.00 -3.74
N GLN A 124 12.99 26.02 -2.88
CA GLN A 124 13.51 27.34 -3.25
C GLN A 124 15.01 27.30 -3.59
N GLN A 125 15.81 26.53 -2.86
CA GLN A 125 17.23 26.32 -3.17
C GLN A 125 17.40 25.57 -4.49
N LEU A 126 16.61 24.52 -4.72
CA LEU A 126 16.62 23.73 -5.94
C LEU A 126 16.26 24.57 -7.17
N ARG A 127 15.24 25.45 -7.06
CA ARG A 127 14.87 26.37 -8.14
C ARG A 127 16.05 27.29 -8.52
N LYS A 128 16.78 27.83 -7.53
CA LYS A 128 17.98 28.65 -7.78
C LYS A 128 19.11 27.84 -8.44
N TYR A 129 19.30 26.59 -8.04
CA TYR A 129 20.27 25.69 -8.65
C TYR A 129 19.93 25.41 -10.12
N ASN A 130 18.66 25.10 -10.41
CA ASN A 130 18.18 24.82 -11.77
C ASN A 130 18.27 26.05 -12.69
N THR A 131 18.06 27.27 -12.21
CA THR A 131 18.21 28.48 -13.05
C THR A 131 19.68 28.82 -13.33
N THR A 132 20.60 28.45 -12.44
CA THR A 132 22.03 28.71 -12.60
C THR A 132 22.70 27.70 -13.53
N THR A 133 22.14 26.49 -13.63
CA THR A 133 22.69 25.38 -14.43
C THR A 133 22.05 25.38 -15.82
N LYS A 134 22.84 25.35 -16.90
CA LYS A 134 22.33 25.27 -18.29
C LYS A 134 21.85 23.86 -18.70
N ALA A 135 21.73 22.93 -17.76
CA ALA A 135 21.34 21.54 -18.00
C ALA A 135 19.84 21.35 -17.76
N SER A 136 19.30 20.19 -18.15
CA SER A 136 17.93 19.80 -17.79
C SER A 136 17.70 19.94 -16.28
N PRO A 137 16.55 20.52 -15.87
CA PRO A 137 16.26 20.80 -14.47
C PRO A 137 16.09 19.50 -13.68
N VAL A 138 16.52 19.51 -12.42
CA VAL A 138 16.25 18.43 -11.47
C VAL A 138 14.88 18.65 -10.83
N ILE A 139 14.06 17.61 -10.82
CA ILE A 139 12.75 17.58 -10.16
C ILE A 139 12.93 16.98 -8.77
N HIS A 140 12.28 17.54 -7.76
CA HIS A 140 12.22 16.95 -6.41
C HIS A 140 10.84 16.34 -6.19
N ILE A 141 10.83 15.07 -5.78
CA ILE A 141 9.64 14.34 -5.36
C ILE A 141 9.81 13.99 -3.90
N ASN A 142 8.90 14.46 -3.05
CA ASN A 142 8.81 14.02 -1.67
C ASN A 142 7.64 13.05 -1.53
N THR A 143 7.94 11.80 -1.16
CA THR A 143 6.94 10.73 -1.06
C THR A 143 7.20 9.84 0.14
N THR A 144 6.27 8.93 0.41
CA THR A 144 6.37 7.97 1.51
C THR A 144 6.50 6.53 1.02
N PHE A 145 6.89 5.62 1.92
CA PHE A 145 6.87 4.18 1.61
C PHE A 145 5.47 3.71 1.22
N GLU A 146 4.45 4.27 1.88
CA GLU A 146 3.04 4.03 1.54
C GLU A 146 2.67 4.63 0.18
N GLY A 147 3.13 5.86 -0.10
CA GLY A 147 2.91 6.53 -1.38
C GLY A 147 3.44 5.71 -2.55
N ILE A 148 4.67 5.19 -2.46
CA ILE A 148 5.23 4.29 -3.47
C ILE A 148 4.37 3.03 -3.62
N ALA A 149 3.97 2.38 -2.52
CA ALA A 149 3.18 1.16 -2.59
C ALA A 149 1.81 1.40 -3.24
N ASN A 150 1.14 2.51 -2.91
CA ASN A 150 -0.16 2.88 -3.48
C ASN A 150 -0.03 3.19 -4.98
N ALA A 151 0.99 3.96 -5.39
CA ALA A 151 1.21 4.26 -6.80
C ALA A 151 1.51 3.00 -7.62
N ILE A 152 2.22 2.02 -7.05
CA ILE A 152 2.40 0.71 -7.70
C ILE A 152 1.07 -0.02 -7.79
N GLN A 153 0.25 0.02 -6.74
CA GLN A 153 -1.08 -0.59 -6.71
C GLN A 153 -1.99 -0.06 -7.82
N GLU A 154 -1.85 1.21 -8.20
CA GLU A 154 -2.64 1.86 -9.26
C GLU A 154 -2.25 1.43 -10.68
N VAL A 155 -0.99 1.02 -10.90
CA VAL A 155 -0.52 0.57 -12.23
C VAL A 155 -0.63 -0.94 -12.44
N ILE A 156 -0.90 -1.70 -11.38
CA ILE A 156 -1.14 -3.15 -11.44
C ILE A 156 -2.64 -3.48 -11.36
N ASP A 157 -3.06 -4.47 -12.13
CA ASP A 157 -4.42 -4.98 -12.23
C ASP A 157 -4.67 -6.10 -11.21
N ASP A 158 -5.95 -6.38 -10.96
CA ASP A 158 -6.46 -7.56 -10.24
C ASP A 158 -5.94 -8.94 -10.72
N ARG A 159 -5.29 -8.98 -11.89
CA ARG A 159 -4.77 -10.20 -12.53
C ARG A 159 -3.26 -10.37 -12.35
N ASP A 160 -2.57 -9.37 -11.82
CA ASP A 160 -1.12 -9.42 -11.62
C ASP A 160 -0.77 -10.16 -10.32
N TYR A 161 -1.18 -11.43 -10.20
CA TYR A 161 -1.12 -12.19 -8.95
C TYR A 161 0.28 -12.21 -8.32
N GLU A 162 1.31 -12.44 -9.14
CA GLU A 162 2.70 -12.48 -8.67
C GLU A 162 3.13 -11.11 -8.12
N MET A 163 2.82 -10.03 -8.82
CA MET A 163 3.21 -8.69 -8.38
C MET A 163 2.39 -8.20 -7.17
N GLN A 164 1.12 -8.61 -7.07
CA GLN A 164 0.30 -8.35 -5.87
C GLN A 164 0.88 -9.05 -4.64
N GLU A 165 1.31 -10.31 -4.75
CA GLU A 165 1.95 -11.00 -3.62
C GLU A 165 3.24 -10.31 -3.16
N VAL A 166 4.05 -9.81 -4.11
CA VAL A 166 5.24 -9.01 -3.80
C VAL A 166 4.86 -7.70 -3.11
N LEU A 167 3.87 -6.97 -3.63
CA LEU A 167 3.43 -5.71 -3.03
C LEU A 167 2.85 -5.91 -1.63
N ASP A 168 2.08 -6.97 -1.42
CA ASP A 168 1.55 -7.35 -0.12
C ASP A 168 2.67 -7.68 0.88
N ASP A 169 3.70 -8.43 0.48
CA ASP A 169 4.84 -8.71 1.36
C ASP A 169 5.64 -7.44 1.69
N TYR A 170 5.76 -6.50 0.74
CA TYR A 170 6.39 -5.19 0.97
C TYR A 170 5.61 -4.35 1.98
N LEU A 171 4.30 -4.22 1.79
CA LEU A 171 3.41 -3.53 2.72
C LEU A 171 3.53 -4.13 4.12
N ASN A 172 3.47 -5.47 4.21
CA ASN A 172 3.66 -6.17 5.49
C ASN A 172 5.01 -5.88 6.14
N TYR A 173 6.09 -5.84 5.35
CA TYR A 173 7.40 -5.40 5.83
C TYR A 173 7.32 -3.97 6.38
N CYS A 174 6.78 -3.02 5.62
CA CYS A 174 6.73 -1.63 6.03
C CYS A 174 5.89 -1.39 7.29
N TYR A 175 4.77 -2.11 7.47
CA TYR A 175 3.99 -2.02 8.70
C TYR A 175 4.75 -2.58 9.91
N ASN A 176 5.43 -3.71 9.75
CA ASN A 176 6.18 -4.33 10.85
C ASN A 176 7.37 -3.48 11.31
N ASP A 177 8.04 -2.81 10.37
CA ASP A 177 9.21 -1.97 10.64
C ASP A 177 8.86 -0.51 10.95
N GLY A 178 7.56 -0.17 11.03
CA GLY A 178 7.11 1.20 11.34
C GLY A 178 7.39 2.22 10.23
N LEU A 179 7.58 1.75 8.98
CA LEU A 179 7.80 2.59 7.81
C LEU A 179 6.50 3.17 7.23
N ILE A 180 5.36 2.66 7.64
CA ILE A 180 4.06 3.26 7.35
C ILE A 180 3.39 3.55 8.68
N ALA A 181 3.10 4.83 8.92
CA ALA A 181 2.50 5.28 10.16
C ALA A 181 1.09 4.66 10.32
N VAL A 182 0.84 4.11 11.51
CA VAL A 182 -0.47 3.58 11.90
C VAL A 182 -1.51 4.70 12.09
N SER A 183 -1.07 5.97 12.17
CA SER A 183 -1.89 7.13 12.48
C SER A 183 -3.05 7.38 11.51
N ASP A 184 -2.99 6.86 10.28
CA ASP A 184 -4.04 6.98 9.27
C ASP A 184 -4.99 5.77 9.23
N SER A 185 -4.91 4.84 10.19
CA SER A 185 -5.82 3.68 10.22
C SER A 185 -7.30 4.07 10.26
N TRP A 186 -7.60 5.24 10.85
CA TRP A 186 -8.95 5.79 10.99
C TRP A 186 -9.68 5.96 9.65
N LYS A 187 -8.99 6.15 8.52
CA LYS A 187 -9.66 6.30 7.22
C LYS A 187 -9.78 5.01 6.43
N PHE A 188 -9.07 3.95 6.82
CA PHE A 188 -9.02 2.72 6.03
C PHE A 188 -10.09 1.72 6.45
N MET A 189 -10.76 1.18 5.42
CA MET A 189 -11.67 0.03 5.52
C MET A 189 -11.06 -1.17 4.83
N ARG A 190 -10.78 -2.24 5.59
CA ARG A 190 -10.34 -3.52 5.05
C ARG A 190 -11.54 -4.41 4.76
N MET A 191 -11.70 -4.82 3.52
CA MET A 191 -12.72 -5.75 3.07
C MET A 191 -12.19 -7.19 3.11
N GLN A 192 -12.92 -8.06 3.79
CA GLN A 192 -12.62 -9.48 3.91
C GLN A 192 -13.70 -10.35 3.27
N LEU A 193 -13.26 -11.46 2.68
CA LEU A 193 -14.17 -12.46 2.14
C LEU A 193 -14.78 -13.25 3.29
N ALA A 194 -16.09 -13.13 3.48
CA ALA A 194 -16.80 -13.83 4.55
C ALA A 194 -17.53 -15.08 4.04
N GLY A 195 -17.92 -15.12 2.77
CA GLY A 195 -18.45 -16.34 2.14
C GLY A 195 -19.56 -17.02 2.95
N THR A 196 -19.28 -18.20 3.50
CA THR A 196 -20.20 -19.00 4.31
C THR A 196 -20.37 -18.50 5.74
N THR A 197 -19.39 -17.80 6.31
CA THR A 197 -19.41 -17.36 7.72
C THR A 197 -20.07 -16.00 7.92
N LEU A 198 -20.47 -15.31 6.83
CA LEU A 198 -21.03 -13.94 6.89
C LEU A 198 -22.10 -13.78 7.97
N ASP A 199 -23.07 -14.68 8.02
CA ASP A 199 -24.22 -14.54 8.90
C ASP A 199 -23.79 -14.64 10.37
N PHE A 200 -22.87 -15.56 10.68
CA PHE A 200 -22.24 -15.66 11.99
C PHE A 200 -21.45 -14.39 12.32
N ASN A 201 -20.58 -13.95 11.40
CA ASN A 201 -19.71 -12.79 11.61
C ASN A 201 -20.52 -11.51 11.93
N VAL A 202 -21.61 -11.27 11.21
CA VAL A 202 -22.52 -10.15 11.44
C VAL A 202 -23.27 -10.30 12.76
N SER A 203 -23.76 -11.50 13.08
CA SER A 203 -24.53 -11.72 14.32
C SER A 203 -23.70 -11.60 15.61
N GLN A 204 -22.40 -11.87 15.54
CA GLN A 204 -21.49 -11.88 16.68
C GLN A 204 -20.55 -10.66 16.73
N ASP A 205 -20.62 -9.77 15.74
CA ASP A 205 -19.75 -8.59 15.60
C ASP A 205 -18.25 -8.96 15.62
N ILE A 206 -17.90 -10.07 14.97
CA ILE A 206 -16.56 -10.65 14.96
C ILE A 206 -16.17 -11.17 13.57
N TYR A 207 -14.91 -10.99 13.19
CA TYR A 207 -14.27 -11.67 12.06
C TYR A 207 -12.95 -12.27 12.49
N TYR A 208 -12.49 -13.31 11.79
CA TYR A 208 -11.24 -13.98 12.12
C TYR A 208 -10.44 -14.32 10.86
N ASP A 209 -9.12 -14.26 10.99
CA ASP A 209 -8.18 -14.62 9.94
C ASP A 209 -6.92 -15.23 10.56
N ASN A 210 -6.10 -15.91 9.77
CA ASN A 210 -4.83 -16.44 10.25
C ASN A 210 -3.91 -15.30 10.73
N ALA A 211 -3.28 -15.43 11.91
CA ALA A 211 -2.50 -14.35 12.50
C ALA A 211 -1.22 -13.99 11.70
N ASP A 212 -0.69 -14.93 10.90
CA ASP A 212 0.48 -14.73 10.02
C ASP A 212 0.12 -13.93 8.75
N ARG A 213 -1.17 -13.69 8.51
CA ARG A 213 -1.61 -12.73 7.49
C ARG A 213 -1.46 -11.33 8.07
N GLY A 214 -0.42 -10.66 7.60
CA GLY A 214 -0.24 -9.24 7.85
C GLY A 214 -1.34 -8.41 7.19
N PHE A 215 -1.49 -7.19 7.69
CA PHE A 215 -2.51 -6.27 7.23
C PHE A 215 -2.06 -4.82 7.38
N ARG A 216 -2.53 -3.98 6.45
CA ARG A 216 -2.53 -2.52 6.61
C ARG A 216 -3.37 -2.13 7.81
N ALA A 217 -2.85 -1.27 8.68
CA ALA A 217 -3.62 -0.73 9.79
C ALA A 217 -4.92 -0.10 9.27
N HIS A 218 -6.03 -0.47 9.90
CA HIS A 218 -7.38 -0.02 9.54
C HIS A 218 -8.24 -0.02 10.80
N ASP A 219 -9.14 0.95 10.87
CA ASP A 219 -10.14 1.05 11.95
C ASP A 219 -11.48 0.48 11.52
N TYR A 220 -11.70 0.28 10.21
CA TYR A 220 -12.95 -0.27 9.68
C TYR A 220 -12.72 -1.64 9.04
N LEU A 221 -13.58 -2.58 9.37
CA LEU A 221 -13.62 -3.90 8.75
C LEU A 221 -14.94 -4.06 7.99
N SER A 222 -14.88 -4.66 6.81
CA SER A 222 -16.07 -4.93 6.02
C SER A 222 -16.10 -6.33 5.46
N LEU A 223 -17.30 -6.87 5.30
CA LEU A 223 -17.53 -8.27 4.94
C LEU A 223 -18.12 -8.36 3.54
N TYR A 224 -17.47 -9.11 2.67
CA TYR A 224 -17.86 -9.27 1.28
C TYR A 224 -18.51 -10.62 1.02
N LYS A 225 -19.65 -10.60 0.32
CA LYS A 225 -20.36 -11.78 -0.20
C LYS A 225 -21.23 -11.38 -1.39
N ASN A 226 -21.29 -12.25 -2.40
CA ASN A 226 -22.18 -12.09 -3.56
C ASN A 226 -22.05 -10.73 -4.25
N LYS A 227 -20.83 -10.40 -4.73
CA LYS A 227 -20.53 -9.18 -5.50
C LYS A 227 -20.72 -7.84 -4.78
N SER A 228 -20.84 -7.85 -3.45
CA SER A 228 -21.01 -6.62 -2.67
C SER A 228 -20.37 -6.75 -1.30
N VAL A 229 -19.91 -5.63 -0.76
CA VAL A 229 -19.68 -5.52 0.68
C VAL A 229 -21.05 -5.45 1.33
N ARG A 230 -21.32 -6.38 2.24
CA ARG A 230 -22.61 -6.59 2.89
C ARG A 230 -22.70 -5.99 4.29
N ALA A 231 -21.56 -5.83 4.95
CA ALA A 231 -21.53 -5.21 6.26
C ALA A 231 -20.23 -4.44 6.47
N VAL A 232 -20.29 -3.38 7.28
CA VAL A 232 -19.13 -2.59 7.73
C VAL A 232 -19.24 -2.34 9.23
N GLY A 233 -18.12 -2.41 9.93
CA GLY A 233 -18.03 -2.16 11.37
C GLY A 233 -16.70 -1.53 11.76
N LYS A 234 -16.71 -0.70 12.80
CA LYS A 234 -15.50 -0.09 13.36
C LYS A 234 -14.89 -1.01 14.41
N ILE A 235 -13.60 -1.27 14.31
CA ILE A 235 -12.86 -2.19 15.17
C ILE A 235 -12.78 -1.63 16.59
N SER A 236 -13.22 -2.44 17.55
CA SER A 236 -13.18 -2.14 18.98
C SER A 236 -12.15 -2.98 19.74
N ALA A 237 -11.70 -4.12 19.18
CA ALA A 237 -10.58 -4.90 19.70
C ALA A 237 -9.97 -5.81 18.64
N ARG A 238 -8.68 -6.13 18.83
CA ARG A 238 -7.96 -7.18 18.10
C ARG A 238 -7.26 -8.09 19.08
N ILE A 239 -7.60 -9.37 19.04
CA ILE A 239 -7.08 -10.38 19.95
C ILE A 239 -6.61 -11.56 19.10
N THR A 240 -5.39 -12.03 19.34
CA THR A 240 -4.96 -13.32 18.78
C THR A 240 -5.21 -14.42 19.78
N ALA A 241 -5.60 -15.58 19.27
CA ALA A 241 -5.82 -16.77 20.08
C ALA A 241 -5.25 -18.01 19.40
N VAL A 242 -4.72 -18.92 20.21
CA VAL A 242 -4.17 -20.21 19.77
C VAL A 242 -4.53 -21.29 20.78
N ASP A 243 -4.93 -22.45 20.26
CA ASP A 243 -5.21 -23.63 21.07
C ASP A 243 -3.87 -24.34 21.36
N THR A 244 -3.55 -24.55 22.63
CA THR A 244 -2.30 -25.20 23.07
C THR A 244 -2.64 -26.35 24.02
N ASP A 245 -1.67 -27.23 24.29
CA ASP A 245 -1.85 -28.34 25.24
C ASP A 245 -2.26 -27.86 26.65
N ASN A 246 -1.96 -26.60 26.99
CA ASN A 246 -2.32 -25.97 28.26
C ASN A 246 -3.63 -25.17 28.21
N GLY A 247 -4.41 -25.32 27.14
CA GLY A 247 -5.62 -24.56 26.86
C GLY A 247 -5.40 -23.35 25.94
N MET A 248 -6.47 -22.59 25.72
CA MET A 248 -6.45 -21.41 24.85
C MET A 248 -5.59 -20.30 25.43
N GLN A 249 -4.60 -19.86 24.67
CA GLN A 249 -3.80 -18.67 24.97
C GLN A 249 -4.30 -17.48 24.16
N TYR A 250 -4.31 -16.30 24.80
CA TYR A 250 -4.77 -15.05 24.21
C TYR A 250 -3.69 -13.97 24.31
N GLU A 251 -3.56 -13.16 23.26
CA GLU A 251 -2.71 -11.97 23.24
C GLU A 251 -3.52 -10.80 22.70
N VAL A 252 -3.56 -9.71 23.45
CA VAL A 252 -4.34 -8.50 23.11
C VAL A 252 -3.45 -7.56 22.31
N GLU A 253 -3.81 -7.34 21.05
CA GLU A 253 -3.13 -6.38 20.18
C GLU A 253 -3.76 -4.98 20.26
N PHE A 254 -5.06 -4.91 20.51
CA PHE A 254 -5.82 -3.66 20.63
C PHE A 254 -7.12 -3.90 21.42
N GLY A 255 -7.53 -2.92 22.22
CA GLY A 255 -8.74 -3.00 23.05
C GLY A 255 -8.54 -3.87 24.30
N GLU A 256 -9.57 -4.60 24.70
CA GLU A 256 -9.59 -5.36 25.96
C GLU A 256 -10.05 -6.81 25.76
N LEU A 257 -9.46 -7.76 26.51
CA LEU A 257 -9.95 -9.13 26.55
C LEU A 257 -11.01 -9.29 27.64
N THR A 258 -12.28 -9.37 27.25
CA THR A 258 -13.41 -9.63 28.17
C THR A 258 -13.84 -11.10 28.10
N GLU A 259 -14.56 -11.58 29.13
CA GLU A 259 -15.14 -12.93 29.11
C GLU A 259 -16.14 -13.12 27.95
N GLU A 260 -16.89 -12.07 27.59
CA GLU A 260 -17.75 -12.08 26.41
C GLU A 260 -16.94 -12.30 25.12
N ARG A 261 -15.81 -11.60 24.96
CA ARG A 261 -14.93 -11.76 23.79
C ARG A 261 -14.29 -13.14 23.74
N LYS A 262 -13.92 -13.73 24.88
CA LYS A 262 -13.45 -15.13 24.95
C LYS A 262 -14.53 -16.11 24.50
N GLN A 263 -15.78 -15.91 24.94
CA GLN A 263 -16.90 -16.76 24.52
C GLN A 263 -17.14 -16.64 23.00
N LYS A 264 -17.15 -15.42 22.46
CA LYS A 264 -17.28 -15.19 21.01
C LYS A 264 -16.15 -15.83 20.21
N ILE A 265 -14.92 -15.86 20.72
CA ILE A 265 -13.80 -16.59 20.10
C ILE A 265 -14.09 -18.10 20.09
N ALA A 266 -14.55 -18.66 21.19
CA ALA A 266 -14.90 -20.09 21.26
C ALA A 266 -16.03 -20.44 20.26
N ASP A 267 -17.07 -19.60 20.19
CA ASP A 267 -18.18 -19.77 19.26
C ASP A 267 -17.71 -19.65 17.80
N ALA A 268 -16.80 -18.71 17.51
CA ALA A 268 -16.22 -18.54 16.17
C ALA A 268 -15.37 -19.74 15.73
N ILE A 269 -14.63 -20.36 16.66
CA ILE A 269 -13.88 -21.59 16.40
C ILE A 269 -14.86 -22.72 16.05
N ILE A 270 -15.96 -22.86 16.79
CA ILE A 270 -16.98 -23.89 16.53
C ILE A 270 -17.63 -23.68 15.17
N ASP A 271 -18.08 -22.46 14.87
CA ASP A 271 -18.71 -22.10 13.59
C ASP A 271 -17.76 -22.34 12.41
N GLY A 272 -16.51 -21.90 12.52
CA GLY A 272 -15.56 -22.07 11.44
C GLY A 272 -15.21 -23.53 11.17
N VAL A 273 -15.07 -24.36 12.22
CA VAL A 273 -14.86 -25.82 12.05
C VAL A 273 -16.07 -26.47 11.38
N GLN A 274 -17.30 -26.06 11.69
CA GLN A 274 -18.51 -26.55 11.00
C GLN A 274 -18.50 -26.23 9.51
N HIS A 275 -17.86 -25.13 9.11
CA HIS A 275 -17.69 -24.72 7.72
C HIS A 275 -16.37 -25.20 7.08
N GLY A 276 -15.61 -26.07 7.75
CA GLY A 276 -14.40 -26.70 7.22
C GLY A 276 -13.12 -25.85 7.33
N TYR A 277 -13.13 -24.78 8.12
CA TYR A 277 -11.94 -23.97 8.38
C TYR A 277 -11.09 -24.59 9.48
N ASP A 278 -9.78 -24.67 9.24
CA ASP A 278 -8.81 -25.14 10.22
C ASP A 278 -8.37 -24.00 11.15
N ILE A 279 -9.22 -23.70 12.13
CA ILE A 279 -8.97 -22.61 13.09
C ILE A 279 -8.08 -23.08 14.26
N LYS A 280 -8.05 -24.39 14.52
CA LYS A 280 -7.37 -24.96 15.70
C LYS A 280 -5.88 -25.19 15.50
N SER A 281 -5.43 -25.44 14.28
CA SER A 281 -4.03 -25.82 14.03
C SER A 281 -3.03 -24.65 14.02
N SER A 282 -3.52 -23.40 14.03
CA SER A 282 -2.66 -22.22 13.94
C SER A 282 -3.20 -21.04 14.74
N LYS A 283 -2.31 -20.11 15.08
CA LYS A 283 -2.68 -18.83 15.73
C LYS A 283 -3.60 -18.04 14.79
N HIS A 284 -4.76 -17.64 15.29
CA HIS A 284 -5.73 -16.82 14.56
C HIS A 284 -5.89 -15.46 15.23
N ARG A 285 -6.14 -14.44 14.42
CA ARG A 285 -6.45 -13.07 14.85
C ARG A 285 -7.95 -12.85 14.71
N TYR A 286 -8.56 -12.37 15.78
CA TYR A 286 -9.98 -12.06 15.89
C TYR A 286 -10.15 -10.55 15.96
N PHE A 287 -10.91 -10.02 15.02
CA PHE A 287 -11.28 -8.61 14.91
C PHE A 287 -12.69 -8.45 15.44
N PHE A 288 -12.83 -7.73 16.55
CA PHE A 288 -14.11 -7.33 17.11
C PHE A 288 -14.47 -5.96 16.60
N VAL A 289 -15.71 -5.78 16.14
CA VAL A 289 -16.24 -4.46 15.81
C VAL A 289 -17.23 -4.00 16.87
N GLU A 290 -17.51 -2.70 16.94
CA GLU A 290 -18.57 -2.15 17.78
C GLU A 290 -19.93 -2.74 17.39
N LYS A 291 -20.20 -2.74 16.07
CA LYS A 291 -21.35 -3.36 15.43
C LYS A 291 -21.12 -3.45 13.92
N PHE A 292 -21.53 -4.55 13.31
CA PHE A 292 -21.66 -4.62 11.86
C PHE A 292 -22.99 -4.00 11.41
N TYR A 293 -22.90 -2.97 10.58
CA TYR A 293 -24.05 -2.34 9.90
C TYR A 293 -24.16 -2.86 8.47
N GLU A 294 -25.38 -3.23 8.07
CA GLU A 294 -25.66 -3.71 6.72
C GLU A 294 -25.42 -2.62 5.67
N THR A 295 -24.76 -2.97 4.57
CA THR A 295 -24.47 -2.08 3.44
C THR A 295 -24.53 -2.85 2.10
N ASP A 296 -24.40 -2.13 0.99
CA ASP A 296 -24.45 -2.68 -0.37
C ASP A 296 -23.47 -1.95 -1.30
N PHE A 297 -22.18 -1.94 -0.94
CA PHE A 297 -21.12 -1.35 -1.74
C PHE A 297 -20.68 -2.32 -2.84
N LYS A 298 -21.28 -2.16 -4.02
CA LYS A 298 -21.23 -3.13 -5.13
C LYS A 298 -19.93 -3.10 -5.91
N LYS A 299 -19.42 -4.30 -6.22
CA LYS A 299 -18.34 -4.50 -7.19
C LYS A 299 -18.89 -4.56 -8.61
N ILE A 300 -18.47 -3.65 -9.48
CA ILE A 300 -18.98 -3.56 -10.86
C ILE A 300 -18.23 -4.46 -11.84
N THR A 301 -16.94 -4.73 -11.62
CA THR A 301 -16.16 -5.55 -12.55
C THR A 301 -16.58 -7.04 -12.52
N PRO A 302 -16.30 -7.79 -13.60
CA PRO A 302 -16.55 -9.23 -13.64
C PRO A 302 -15.75 -10.00 -12.58
N ARG A 303 -16.33 -11.12 -12.10
CA ARG A 303 -15.73 -12.06 -11.13
C ARG A 303 -15.57 -11.50 -9.71
N ALA A 304 -15.48 -12.41 -8.73
CA ALA A 304 -15.20 -12.06 -7.34
C ALA A 304 -13.78 -11.48 -7.22
N PRO A 305 -13.53 -10.55 -6.28
CA PRO A 305 -12.18 -10.10 -5.96
C PRO A 305 -11.37 -11.30 -5.47
N MET A 306 -10.11 -11.36 -5.89
CA MET A 306 -9.17 -12.35 -5.37
C MET A 306 -8.49 -11.73 -4.16
N GLY A 307 -8.96 -12.12 -2.97
CA GLY A 307 -8.43 -11.70 -1.69
C GLY A 307 -9.06 -10.44 -1.10
N THR A 308 -8.35 -9.91 -0.11
CA THR A 308 -8.72 -8.70 0.64
C THR A 308 -8.62 -7.46 -0.26
N ARG A 309 -9.42 -6.43 0.02
CA ARG A 309 -9.24 -5.08 -0.54
C ARG A 309 -9.17 -4.06 0.59
N VAL A 310 -8.46 -2.96 0.37
CA VAL A 310 -8.45 -1.83 1.30
C VAL A 310 -9.00 -0.60 0.58
N PHE A 311 -9.92 0.09 1.23
CA PHE A 311 -10.54 1.30 0.73
C PHE A 311 -10.16 2.46 1.65
N ASP A 312 -9.77 3.58 1.06
CA ASP A 312 -9.73 4.85 1.78
C ASP A 312 -11.14 5.45 1.79
N LEU A 313 -11.79 5.46 2.96
CA LEU A 313 -13.14 5.97 3.10
C LEU A 313 -13.24 7.47 2.83
N THR A 314 -12.18 8.25 3.05
CA THR A 314 -12.19 9.69 2.73
C THR A 314 -12.29 9.92 1.22
N GLN A 315 -11.65 9.06 0.42
CA GLN A 315 -11.73 9.08 -1.03
C GLN A 315 -13.05 8.52 -1.53
N VAL A 316 -13.48 7.36 -1.02
CA VAL A 316 -14.74 6.71 -1.44
C VAL A 316 -15.96 7.58 -1.14
N LEU A 317 -15.96 8.25 0.02
CA LEU A 317 -17.05 9.10 0.47
C LEU A 317 -16.86 10.58 0.11
N GLU A 318 -15.71 10.95 -0.47
CA GLU A 318 -15.37 12.32 -0.85
C GLU A 318 -15.50 13.32 0.33
N THR A 319 -15.00 12.92 1.50
CA THR A 319 -15.08 13.71 2.75
C THR A 319 -13.75 13.74 3.48
N GLY A 320 -13.41 14.89 4.09
CA GLY A 320 -12.24 15.03 4.95
C GLY A 320 -12.44 14.49 6.37
N ASN A 321 -13.70 14.31 6.79
CA ASN A 321 -14.05 13.77 8.11
C ASN A 321 -15.06 12.65 7.96
N LEU A 322 -14.77 11.49 8.56
CA LEU A 322 -15.67 10.35 8.50
C LEU A 322 -16.82 10.50 9.51
N PRO A 323 -18.07 10.25 9.09
CA PRO A 323 -19.20 10.22 10.00
C PRO A 323 -19.22 8.92 10.83
N GLU A 324 -20.25 8.76 11.65
CA GLU A 324 -20.46 7.53 12.42
C GLU A 324 -20.59 6.30 11.53
N THR A 325 -20.20 5.13 12.05
CA THR A 325 -20.12 3.87 11.28
C THR A 325 -21.44 3.50 10.59
N GLN A 326 -22.57 3.78 11.23
CA GLN A 326 -23.89 3.55 10.64
C GLN A 326 -24.12 4.43 9.40
N GLU A 327 -23.72 5.70 9.44
CA GLU A 327 -23.86 6.62 8.32
C GLU A 327 -22.89 6.26 7.19
N ILE A 328 -21.67 5.84 7.52
CA ILE A 328 -20.73 5.25 6.54
C ILE A 328 -21.42 4.10 5.80
N ALA A 329 -22.09 3.19 6.51
CA ALA A 329 -22.78 2.05 5.91
C ALA A 329 -23.89 2.48 4.93
N GLU A 330 -24.65 3.53 5.27
CA GLU A 330 -25.68 4.07 4.37
C GLU A 330 -25.08 4.76 3.14
N LEU A 331 -24.04 5.58 3.31
CA LEU A 331 -23.38 6.26 2.18
C LEU A 331 -22.76 5.26 1.21
N LEU A 332 -22.15 4.19 1.72
CA LEU A 332 -21.54 3.13 0.91
C LEU A 332 -22.54 2.41 -0.01
N LYS A 333 -23.84 2.36 0.33
CA LYS A 333 -24.89 1.81 -0.56
C LYS A 333 -25.06 2.61 -1.85
N THR A 334 -24.65 3.87 -1.86
CA THR A 334 -24.72 4.77 -3.02
C THR A 334 -23.46 4.71 -3.90
N LYS A 335 -22.40 4.08 -3.40
CA LYS A 335 -21.10 4.00 -4.07
C LYS A 335 -20.93 2.63 -4.74
N THR A 336 -19.97 2.55 -5.65
CA THR A 336 -19.55 1.29 -6.28
C THR A 336 -18.04 1.27 -6.42
N TRP A 337 -17.45 0.10 -6.62
CA TRP A 337 -16.03 -0.06 -6.80
C TRP A 337 -15.72 -1.07 -7.90
N SER A 338 -14.58 -0.87 -8.57
CA SER A 338 -14.09 -1.72 -9.65
C SER A 338 -13.28 -2.87 -9.11
#